data_AF-A0A7C1IUA8-F1
#
_entry.id   AF-A0A7C1IUA8-F1
#
_cell.length_a   1.000
_cell.length_b   1.000
_cell.length_c   1.000
_cell.angle_alpha   90.00
_cell.angle_beta   90.00
_cell.angle_gamma   90.00
#
_symmetry.space_group_name_H-M   'P 1'
#
loop_
_entity.id
_entity.type
_entity.pdbx_description
1 polymer ?
#
loop_
_entity_poly.entity_id
_entity_poly.type
_entity_poly.pdbx_seq_one_letter_code
_entity_poly.pdbx_strand_id
1 'polypeptide(L)'
;MNINKIESSFSPDPGGKFAESENGMVSSAHPAASKAGALMLKKGGNAVDAAVAAAFALGVCEPQASGLGGQTMMLINTEKKVIAIDGSSRAPSLAHISKIKKEDKSIGYKASTVPSTPAALLYTLKKYGSLPRKTVLEPALAAALDGYEITPLQNRLLEREKNNFNSIPSLSGSKYFLDNGEPYRQGSLFKQPDLARTLEMIIDGGINAFYRGKIAAIIDSDMRANKGFLRSDDLELPPMPIERKPVKRDFRGMTVVTMPPPGSGRTLL
;
A
#
# COMPACT_ATOMS: atom_id res chain seq x y z
N MET A 1 -24.34 -25.06 -7.88
CA MET A 1 -23.16 -24.78 -8.73
C MET A 1 -22.57 -26.10 -9.17
N ASN A 2 -22.50 -26.40 -10.47
CA ASN A 2 -21.93 -27.65 -10.97
C ASN A 2 -20.43 -27.45 -11.19
N ILE A 3 -19.62 -27.84 -10.20
CA ILE A 3 -18.18 -27.57 -10.19
C ILE A 3 -17.46 -28.31 -11.33
N ASN A 4 -17.84 -29.56 -11.61
CA ASN A 4 -17.23 -30.33 -12.70
C ASN A 4 -17.39 -29.63 -14.05
N LYS A 5 -18.57 -29.03 -14.31
CA LYS A 5 -18.83 -28.26 -15.53
C LYS A 5 -17.97 -27.00 -15.64
N ILE A 6 -17.75 -26.30 -14.52
CA ILE A 6 -16.90 -25.11 -14.45
C ILE A 6 -15.43 -25.51 -14.69
N GLU A 7 -14.98 -26.59 -14.05
CA GLU A 7 -13.60 -27.08 -14.18
C GLU A 7 -13.29 -27.58 -15.58
N SER A 8 -14.21 -28.33 -16.21
CA SER A 8 -14.07 -28.76 -17.59
C SER A 8 -14.07 -27.60 -18.60
N SER A 9 -14.46 -26.38 -18.18
CA SER A 9 -14.44 -25.19 -19.04
C SER A 9 -13.11 -24.42 -18.99
N PHE A 10 -12.21 -24.75 -18.05
CA PHE A 10 -10.86 -24.18 -18.04
C PHE A 10 -9.96 -24.97 -18.99
N SER A 11 -9.57 -24.33 -20.10
CA SER A 11 -8.42 -24.74 -20.88
C SER A 11 -7.20 -23.90 -20.47
N PRO A 12 -6.02 -24.49 -20.26
CA PRO A 12 -4.78 -23.72 -20.14
C PRO A 12 -4.63 -22.78 -21.33
N ASP A 13 -4.26 -21.52 -21.10
CA ASP A 13 -3.98 -20.58 -22.18
C ASP A 13 -2.74 -21.08 -22.96
N PRO A 14 -2.87 -21.47 -24.24
CA PRO A 14 -1.74 -21.92 -25.05
C PRO A 14 -0.68 -20.82 -25.24
N GLY A 15 -1.01 -19.55 -24.94
CA GLY A 15 -0.12 -18.40 -25.02
C GLY A 15 0.88 -18.25 -23.87
N GLY A 16 0.89 -19.14 -22.87
CA GLY A 16 2.04 -19.31 -21.97
C GLY A 16 2.50 -18.05 -21.22
N LYS A 17 1.59 -17.23 -20.68
CA LYS A 17 1.98 -16.09 -19.83
C LYS A 17 2.34 -16.53 -18.41
N PHE A 18 3.39 -17.33 -18.29
CA PHE A 18 4.00 -17.69 -17.02
C PHE A 18 5.45 -17.19 -16.98
N ALA A 19 5.96 -16.99 -15.77
CA ALA A 19 7.36 -16.73 -15.51
C ALA A 19 7.84 -17.77 -14.51
N GLU A 20 9.08 -18.20 -14.63
CA GLU A 20 9.70 -19.17 -13.71
C GLU A 20 11.01 -18.59 -13.18
N SER A 21 11.33 -18.95 -11.95
CA SER A 21 12.58 -18.58 -11.30
C SER A 21 12.89 -19.56 -10.18
N GLU A 22 14.09 -20.10 -10.16
CA GLU A 22 14.55 -21.04 -9.12
C GLU A 22 14.92 -20.33 -7.81
N ASN A 23 15.38 -19.09 -7.89
CA ASN A 23 16.01 -18.37 -6.77
C ASN A 23 15.11 -17.33 -6.11
N GLY A 24 13.89 -17.13 -6.64
CA GLY A 24 12.90 -16.22 -6.08
C GLY A 24 12.17 -15.41 -7.14
N MET A 25 10.94 -15.00 -6.81
CA MET A 25 10.03 -14.32 -7.73
C MET A 25 9.27 -13.22 -6.99
N VAL A 26 9.04 -12.11 -7.68
CA VAL A 26 8.18 -11.02 -7.21
C VAL A 26 7.15 -10.71 -8.28
N SER A 27 5.88 -10.71 -7.90
CA SER A 27 4.77 -10.32 -8.75
C SER A 27 4.00 -9.20 -8.07
N SER A 28 3.73 -8.13 -8.81
CA SER A 28 3.01 -6.94 -8.33
C SER A 28 2.32 -6.24 -9.49
N ALA A 29 1.45 -5.27 -9.19
CA ALA A 29 0.64 -4.58 -10.18
C ALA A 29 1.41 -3.58 -11.06
N HIS A 30 2.68 -3.28 -10.72
CA HIS A 30 3.50 -2.34 -11.48
C HIS A 30 4.93 -2.88 -11.71
N PRO A 31 5.48 -2.83 -12.94
CA PRO A 31 6.81 -3.36 -13.24
C PRO A 31 7.93 -2.79 -12.36
N ALA A 32 7.89 -1.50 -12.04
CA ALA A 32 8.88 -0.85 -11.16
C ALA A 32 8.86 -1.44 -9.74
N ALA A 33 7.69 -1.82 -9.22
CA ALA A 33 7.57 -2.43 -7.90
C ALA A 33 8.06 -3.88 -7.89
N SER A 34 7.73 -4.66 -8.93
CA SER A 34 8.30 -6.02 -9.09
C SER A 34 9.82 -5.97 -9.18
N LYS A 35 10.37 -4.99 -9.93
CA LYS A 35 11.81 -4.76 -10.03
C LYS A 35 12.44 -4.34 -8.69
N ALA A 36 11.77 -3.50 -7.90
CA ALA A 36 12.22 -3.11 -6.57
C ALA A 36 12.36 -4.32 -5.64
N GLY A 37 11.34 -5.20 -5.61
CA GLY A 37 11.40 -6.43 -4.83
C GLY A 37 12.47 -7.41 -5.33
N ALA A 38 12.55 -7.63 -6.65
CA ALA A 38 13.55 -8.51 -7.24
C ALA A 38 14.98 -8.03 -6.98
N LEU A 39 15.20 -6.71 -6.93
CA LEU A 39 16.48 -6.13 -6.54
C LEU A 39 16.87 -6.49 -5.10
N MET A 40 15.90 -6.57 -4.18
CA MET A 40 16.18 -7.00 -2.79
C MET A 40 16.59 -8.46 -2.73
N LEU A 41 15.90 -9.34 -3.47
CA LEU A 41 16.31 -10.75 -3.61
C LEU A 41 17.73 -10.85 -4.17
N LYS A 42 18.04 -10.08 -5.23
CA LYS A 42 19.39 -10.02 -5.82
C LYS A 42 20.46 -9.52 -4.85
N LYS A 43 20.10 -8.67 -3.88
CA LYS A 43 21.00 -8.17 -2.82
C LYS A 43 21.13 -9.15 -1.64
N GLY A 44 20.59 -10.37 -1.74
CA GLY A 44 20.62 -11.37 -0.67
C GLY A 44 19.54 -11.17 0.40
N GLY A 45 18.55 -10.32 0.14
CA GLY A 45 17.36 -10.19 0.97
C GLY A 45 16.41 -11.37 0.82
N ASN A 46 15.48 -11.49 1.76
CA ASN A 46 14.47 -12.54 1.73
C ASN A 46 13.14 -12.04 1.10
N ALA A 47 12.13 -12.91 1.09
CA ALA A 47 10.81 -12.59 0.55
C ALA A 47 10.12 -11.41 1.25
N VAL A 48 10.43 -11.16 2.53
CA VAL A 48 9.90 -10.00 3.28
C VAL A 48 10.58 -8.71 2.83
N ASP A 49 11.90 -8.69 2.66
CA ASP A 49 12.61 -7.51 2.12
C ASP A 49 12.06 -7.16 0.74
N ALA A 50 11.86 -8.17 -0.11
CA ALA A 50 11.31 -8.02 -1.45
C ALA A 50 9.86 -7.49 -1.43
N ALA A 51 9.00 -8.04 -0.58
CA ALA A 51 7.61 -7.60 -0.46
C ALA A 51 7.51 -6.16 0.07
N VAL A 52 8.34 -5.79 1.05
CA VAL A 52 8.36 -4.42 1.61
C VAL A 52 8.87 -3.42 0.57
N ALA A 53 9.95 -3.72 -0.16
CA ALA A 53 10.44 -2.87 -1.24
C ALA A 53 9.38 -2.68 -2.33
N ALA A 54 8.72 -3.76 -2.75
CA ALA A 54 7.63 -3.70 -3.73
C ALA A 54 6.45 -2.84 -3.21
N ALA A 55 6.04 -3.01 -1.96
CA ALA A 55 4.92 -2.25 -1.38
C ALA A 55 5.21 -0.74 -1.29
N PHE A 56 6.42 -0.35 -0.86
CA PHE A 56 6.82 1.07 -0.87
C PHE A 56 6.89 1.62 -2.30
N ALA A 57 7.40 0.84 -3.26
CA ALA A 57 7.45 1.24 -4.67
C ALA A 57 6.04 1.38 -5.27
N LEU A 58 5.09 0.48 -4.97
CA LEU A 58 3.68 0.61 -5.38
C LEU A 58 3.04 1.89 -4.81
N GLY A 59 3.39 2.26 -3.58
CA GLY A 59 2.96 3.54 -3.00
C GLY A 59 3.43 4.78 -3.76
N VAL A 60 4.38 4.63 -4.70
CA VAL A 60 4.86 5.68 -5.61
C VAL A 60 4.28 5.48 -7.00
N CYS A 61 4.41 4.29 -7.58
CA CYS A 61 4.10 4.03 -8.99
C CYS A 61 2.68 3.53 -9.29
N GLU A 62 1.90 3.24 -8.25
CA GLU A 62 0.49 2.85 -8.34
C GLU A 62 -0.39 3.65 -7.35
N PRO A 63 -0.36 4.99 -7.40
CA PRO A 63 -1.02 5.84 -6.38
C PRO A 63 -2.54 5.69 -6.33
N GLN A 64 -3.17 5.15 -7.38
CA GLN A 64 -4.60 4.86 -7.42
C GLN A 64 -5.05 3.72 -6.49
N ALA A 65 -4.12 2.84 -6.07
CA ALA A 65 -4.45 1.61 -5.35
C ALA A 65 -3.59 1.40 -4.09
N SER A 66 -2.45 2.10 -3.99
CA SER A 66 -1.45 1.90 -2.94
C SER A 66 -0.91 3.24 -2.43
N GLY A 67 -0.46 3.30 -1.18
CA GLY A 67 0.16 4.51 -0.63
C GLY A 67 0.43 4.47 0.87
N LEU A 68 1.25 5.42 1.34
CA LEU A 68 1.57 5.59 2.76
C LEU A 68 0.35 5.93 3.62
N GLY A 69 -0.69 6.53 3.02
CA GLY A 69 -1.96 6.87 3.67
C GLY A 69 -2.91 5.68 3.89
N GLY A 70 -2.56 4.47 3.43
CA GLY A 70 -3.43 3.31 3.47
C GLY A 70 -3.29 2.43 4.71
N GLN A 71 -3.70 1.17 4.53
CA GLN A 71 -3.51 0.08 5.48
C GLN A 71 -2.92 -1.15 4.80
N THR A 72 -2.21 -1.99 5.56
CA THR A 72 -1.49 -3.15 5.00
C THR A 72 -1.70 -4.39 5.85
N MET A 73 -2.03 -5.49 5.19
CA MET A 73 -2.04 -6.82 5.78
C MET A 73 -1.06 -7.72 5.03
N MET A 74 -0.47 -8.69 5.72
CA MET A 74 0.49 -9.63 5.10
C MET A 74 0.28 -11.04 5.62
N LEU A 75 0.30 -12.03 4.72
CA LEU A 75 0.51 -13.43 5.08
C LEU A 75 1.96 -13.77 4.78
N ILE A 76 2.70 -14.17 5.82
CA ILE A 76 4.13 -14.48 5.72
C ILE A 76 4.29 -15.96 6.01
N ASN A 77 4.75 -16.71 5.02
CA ASN A 77 5.17 -18.09 5.19
C ASN A 77 6.69 -18.12 5.38
N THR A 78 7.12 -18.63 6.53
CA THR A 78 8.52 -18.93 6.84
C THR A 78 8.68 -20.44 6.97
N GLU A 79 9.91 -20.95 6.96
CA GLU A 79 10.18 -22.39 7.16
C GLU A 79 9.51 -22.99 8.41
N LYS A 80 9.28 -22.18 9.45
CA LYS A 80 8.75 -22.63 10.74
C LYS A 80 7.25 -22.44 10.90
N LYS A 81 6.69 -21.39 10.29
CA LYS A 81 5.30 -20.98 10.52
C LYS A 81 4.78 -20.04 9.45
N VAL A 82 3.46 -20.06 9.31
CA VAL A 82 2.68 -19.01 8.62
C VAL A 82 2.12 -18.03 9.65
N ILE A 83 2.26 -16.75 9.37
CA ILE A 83 1.87 -15.63 10.25
C ILE A 83 0.98 -14.68 9.45
N ALA A 84 -0.10 -14.22 10.07
CA ALA A 84 -0.91 -13.12 9.55
C ALA A 84 -0.53 -11.82 10.27
N ILE A 85 -0.06 -10.83 9.53
CA ILE A 85 0.15 -9.47 10.02
C ILE A 85 -1.11 -8.67 9.73
N ASP A 86 -1.82 -8.31 10.79
CA ASP A 86 -2.96 -7.40 10.74
C ASP A 86 -2.47 -5.97 10.98
N GLY A 87 -2.23 -5.21 9.91
CA GLY A 87 -2.01 -3.77 9.96
C GLY A 87 -3.25 -3.01 9.50
N SER A 88 -4.42 -3.32 10.07
CA SER A 88 -5.64 -2.54 9.86
C SER A 88 -5.49 -1.11 10.38
N SER A 89 -6.10 -0.16 9.66
CA SER A 89 -6.23 1.21 10.16
C SER A 89 -7.24 1.31 11.31
N ARG A 90 -7.25 2.47 11.98
CA ARG A 90 -8.23 2.79 13.03
C ARG A 90 -8.99 4.06 12.68
N ALA A 91 -10.23 4.14 13.14
CA ALA A 91 -10.99 5.38 13.06
C ALA A 91 -10.26 6.47 13.88
N PRO A 92 -10.15 7.71 13.37
CA PRO A 92 -9.62 8.83 14.14
C PRO A 92 -10.45 9.10 15.40
N SER A 93 -9.82 9.64 16.45
CA SER A 93 -10.48 9.94 17.73
C SER A 93 -11.70 10.87 17.59
N LEU A 94 -11.70 11.79 16.62
CA LEU A 94 -12.82 12.71 16.37
C LEU A 94 -13.93 12.12 15.47
N ALA A 95 -13.72 10.92 14.92
CA ALA A 95 -14.65 10.26 14.03
C ALA A 95 -15.78 9.55 14.83
N HIS A 96 -16.72 10.34 15.35
CA HIS A 96 -17.88 9.81 16.07
C HIS A 96 -19.03 9.46 15.12
N ILE A 97 -19.69 8.32 15.33
CA ILE A 97 -20.78 7.83 14.47
C ILE A 97 -21.93 8.85 14.30
N SER A 98 -22.21 9.66 15.32
CA SER A 98 -23.22 10.73 15.28
C SER A 98 -22.82 11.93 14.42
N LYS A 99 -21.52 12.10 14.12
CA LYS A 99 -20.97 13.22 13.36
C LYS A 99 -20.63 12.86 11.91
N ILE A 100 -20.57 11.58 11.56
CA ILE A 100 -20.18 11.10 10.23
C ILE A 100 -21.42 10.90 9.37
N LYS A 101 -21.56 11.72 8.32
CA LYS A 101 -22.61 11.55 7.31
C LYS A 101 -22.20 10.51 6.26
N LYS A 102 -23.12 10.14 5.36
CA LYS A 102 -22.82 9.18 4.30
C LYS A 102 -21.77 9.74 3.33
N GLU A 103 -21.84 11.03 3.06
CA GLU A 103 -20.96 11.76 2.12
C GLU A 103 -19.52 11.90 2.68
N ASP A 104 -19.38 11.92 4.01
CA ASP A 104 -18.07 12.01 4.68
C ASP A 104 -17.23 10.73 4.56
N LYS A 105 -17.78 9.63 3.99
CA LYS A 105 -17.14 8.30 3.97
C LYS A 105 -16.49 7.93 2.65
N SER A 106 -16.72 8.68 1.58
CA SER A 106 -16.26 8.31 0.23
C SER A 106 -15.06 9.10 -0.25
N ILE A 107 -15.00 10.40 0.03
CA ILE A 107 -13.97 11.30 -0.50
C ILE A 107 -13.61 12.41 0.49
N GLY A 108 -12.38 12.89 0.41
CA GLY A 108 -11.89 14.04 1.17
C GLY A 108 -11.43 13.68 2.59
N TYR A 109 -11.08 14.73 3.34
CA TYR A 109 -10.36 14.63 4.61
C TYR A 109 -11.06 13.83 5.72
N LYS A 110 -12.39 13.78 5.70
CA LYS A 110 -13.17 13.03 6.69
C LYS A 110 -13.30 11.53 6.39
N ALA A 111 -13.04 11.14 5.15
CA ALA A 111 -13.06 9.73 4.73
C ALA A 111 -11.78 8.99 5.13
N SER A 112 -10.76 9.70 5.61
CA SER A 112 -9.47 9.13 6.01
C SER A 112 -9.50 8.49 7.39
N THR A 113 -8.83 7.35 7.52
CA THR A 113 -8.50 6.71 8.80
C THR A 113 -7.05 7.01 9.19
N VAL A 114 -6.63 6.56 10.37
CA VAL A 114 -5.22 6.65 10.78
C VAL A 114 -4.39 5.69 9.93
N PRO A 115 -3.41 6.17 9.12
CA PRO A 115 -2.64 5.31 8.23
C PRO A 115 -1.83 4.27 9.00
N SER A 116 -1.86 3.03 8.53
CA SER A 116 -1.19 1.88 9.17
C SER A 116 -0.13 1.24 8.28
N THR A 117 -0.11 1.54 6.97
CA THR A 117 0.87 0.98 6.03
C THR A 117 2.33 1.19 6.48
N PRO A 118 2.79 2.40 6.87
CA PRO A 118 4.17 2.60 7.31
C PRO A 118 4.51 1.76 8.55
N ALA A 119 3.61 1.71 9.55
CA ALA A 119 3.81 0.90 10.75
C ALA A 119 3.89 -0.59 10.41
N ALA A 120 2.96 -1.10 9.60
CA ALA A 120 2.90 -2.50 9.19
C ALA A 120 4.16 -2.95 8.43
N LEU A 121 4.54 -2.21 7.39
CA LEU A 121 5.68 -2.55 6.54
C LEU A 121 7.01 -2.45 7.30
N LEU A 122 7.22 -1.38 8.07
CA LEU A 122 8.49 -1.17 8.79
C LEU A 122 8.63 -2.10 10.01
N TYR A 123 7.54 -2.42 10.69
CA TYR A 123 7.55 -3.45 11.74
C TYR A 123 7.94 -4.81 11.15
N THR A 124 7.29 -5.20 10.04
CA THR A 124 7.54 -6.47 9.39
C THR A 124 8.96 -6.56 8.84
N LEU A 125 9.46 -5.49 8.20
CA LEU A 125 10.83 -5.41 7.75
C LEU A 125 11.83 -5.58 8.91
N LYS A 126 11.61 -4.86 10.02
CA LYS A 126 12.49 -4.95 11.19
C LYS A 126 12.52 -6.36 11.79
N LYS A 127 11.37 -7.06 11.80
CA LYS A 127 11.24 -8.34 12.49
C LYS A 127 11.57 -9.55 11.62
N TYR A 128 11.29 -9.47 10.32
CA TYR A 128 11.37 -10.61 9.41
C TYR A 128 12.22 -10.35 8.17
N GLY A 129 12.64 -9.11 7.88
CA GLY A 129 13.59 -8.80 6.83
C GLY A 129 15.03 -9.06 7.26
N SER A 130 15.95 -9.08 6.28
CA SER A 130 17.39 -9.23 6.51
C SER A 130 18.20 -8.03 6.00
N LEU A 131 17.61 -7.13 5.21
CA LEU A 131 18.31 -5.98 4.64
C LEU A 131 18.09 -4.69 5.46
N PRO A 132 19.05 -3.74 5.42
CA PRO A 132 18.85 -2.43 6.03
C PRO A 132 17.67 -1.69 5.39
N ARG A 133 16.88 -1.00 6.21
CA ARG A 133 15.74 -0.16 5.76
C ARG A 133 16.09 0.76 4.59
N LYS A 134 17.24 1.42 4.66
CA LYS A 134 17.72 2.31 3.59
C LYS A 134 17.82 1.58 2.25
N THR A 135 18.38 0.38 2.24
CA THR A 135 18.50 -0.46 1.05
C THR A 135 17.13 -0.85 0.49
N VAL A 136 16.18 -1.19 1.36
CA VAL A 136 14.84 -1.65 0.96
C VAL A 136 13.97 -0.53 0.41
N LEU A 137 14.09 0.69 0.94
CA LEU A 137 13.28 1.84 0.53
C LEU A 137 13.92 2.65 -0.62
N GLU A 138 15.21 2.47 -0.91
CA GLU A 138 15.93 3.18 -1.98
C GLU A 138 15.19 3.14 -3.34
N PRO A 139 14.66 2.00 -3.83
CA PRO A 139 14.00 1.98 -5.13
C PRO A 139 12.73 2.85 -5.18
N ALA A 140 11.98 2.92 -4.08
CA ALA A 140 10.81 3.76 -3.98
C ALA A 140 11.19 5.25 -3.95
N LEU A 141 12.26 5.60 -3.22
CA LEU A 141 12.80 6.96 -3.21
C LEU A 141 13.26 7.38 -4.61
N ALA A 142 14.04 6.55 -5.30
CA ALA A 142 14.48 6.81 -6.66
C ALA A 142 13.29 6.99 -7.62
N ALA A 143 12.30 6.09 -7.58
CA ALA A 143 11.09 6.22 -8.40
C ALA A 143 10.31 7.51 -8.13
N ALA A 144 10.28 8.00 -6.88
CA ALA A 144 9.59 9.24 -6.54
C ALA A 144 10.37 10.49 -7.01
N LEU A 145 11.70 10.45 -6.94
CA LEU A 145 12.59 11.55 -7.31
C LEU A 145 12.81 11.66 -8.83
N ASP A 146 13.20 10.53 -9.45
CA ASP A 146 13.52 10.45 -10.87
C ASP A 146 12.24 10.42 -11.72
N GLY A 147 11.17 9.87 -11.14
CA GLY A 147 9.86 9.71 -11.76
C GLY A 147 9.70 8.39 -12.51
N TYR A 148 8.48 8.17 -12.99
CA TYR A 148 8.13 7.04 -13.84
C TYR A 148 7.11 7.47 -14.91
N GLU A 149 6.98 6.68 -15.97
CA GLU A 149 6.03 6.97 -17.04
C GLU A 149 4.59 6.61 -16.64
N ILE A 150 3.67 7.52 -16.90
CA ILE A 150 2.23 7.29 -16.68
C ILE A 150 1.75 6.15 -17.58
N THR A 151 1.20 5.11 -16.96
CA THR A 151 0.64 3.95 -17.66
C THR A 151 -0.72 4.27 -18.29
N PRO A 152 -1.19 3.49 -19.30
CA PRO A 152 -2.54 3.64 -19.85
C PRO A 152 -3.64 3.53 -18.78
N LEU A 153 -3.46 2.63 -17.80
CA LEU A 153 -4.42 2.46 -16.70
C LEU A 153 -4.44 3.70 -15.80
N GLN A 154 -3.26 4.21 -15.41
CA GLN A 154 -3.19 5.39 -14.54
C GLN A 154 -3.80 6.61 -15.23
N ASN A 155 -3.49 6.88 -16.50
CA ASN A 155 -4.10 7.98 -17.25
C ASN A 155 -5.65 7.91 -17.25
N ARG A 156 -6.23 6.75 -17.59
CA ARG A 156 -7.68 6.54 -17.56
C ARG A 156 -8.29 6.78 -16.18
N LEU A 157 -7.59 6.38 -15.11
CA LEU A 157 -8.06 6.58 -13.74
C LEU A 157 -7.94 8.05 -13.33
N LEU A 158 -6.90 8.77 -13.75
CA LEU A 158 -6.80 10.22 -13.54
C LEU A 158 -7.92 10.98 -14.25
N GLU A 159 -8.29 10.58 -15.47
CA GLU A 159 -9.46 11.13 -16.17
C GLU A 159 -10.76 10.92 -15.38
N ARG A 160 -10.95 9.70 -14.86
CA ARG A 160 -12.11 9.35 -14.03
C ARG A 160 -12.17 10.17 -12.73
N GLU A 161 -11.03 10.33 -12.07
CA GLU A 161 -10.93 11.00 -10.76
C GLU A 161 -10.78 12.53 -10.86
N LYS A 162 -10.62 13.11 -12.05
CA LYS A 162 -10.45 14.57 -12.26
C LYS A 162 -11.51 15.40 -11.51
N ASN A 163 -12.78 15.02 -11.65
CA ASN A 163 -13.88 15.73 -11.00
C ASN A 163 -13.84 15.58 -9.48
N ASN A 164 -13.46 14.39 -8.99
CA ASN A 164 -13.30 14.11 -7.57
C ASN A 164 -12.17 14.98 -6.96
N PHE A 165 -11.02 15.07 -7.62
CA PHE A 165 -9.91 15.93 -7.18
C PHE A 165 -10.30 17.40 -7.09
N ASN A 166 -11.03 17.90 -8.10
CA ASN A 166 -11.49 19.29 -8.14
C ASN A 166 -12.69 19.58 -7.21
N SER A 167 -13.40 18.55 -6.72
CA SER A 167 -14.53 18.71 -5.82
C SER A 167 -14.13 19.06 -4.38
N ILE A 168 -12.87 18.80 -4.00
CA ILE A 168 -12.37 19.07 -2.65
C ILE A 168 -11.77 20.49 -2.61
N PRO A 169 -12.26 21.39 -1.74
CA PRO A 169 -11.83 22.80 -1.72
C PRO A 169 -10.32 23.04 -1.61
N SER A 170 -9.59 22.15 -0.94
CA SER A 170 -8.12 22.22 -0.81
C SER A 170 -7.37 22.08 -2.13
N LEU A 171 -8.00 21.49 -3.15
CA LEU A 171 -7.38 21.06 -4.40
C LEU A 171 -6.13 20.18 -4.23
N SER A 172 -5.96 19.54 -3.08
CA SER A 172 -4.76 18.72 -2.78
C SER A 172 -4.59 17.58 -3.79
N GLY A 173 -5.67 16.89 -4.15
CA GLY A 173 -5.67 15.89 -5.20
C GLY A 173 -5.24 16.46 -6.55
N SER A 174 -5.81 17.60 -6.96
CA SER A 174 -5.48 18.26 -8.24
C SER A 174 -4.03 18.72 -8.28
N LYS A 175 -3.51 19.27 -7.18
CA LYS A 175 -2.12 19.71 -7.06
C LYS A 175 -1.12 18.57 -7.31
N TYR A 176 -1.40 17.37 -6.81
CA TYR A 176 -0.45 16.25 -6.88
C TYR A 176 -0.68 15.32 -8.07
N PHE A 177 -1.91 15.21 -8.58
CA PHE A 177 -2.27 14.19 -9.56
C PHE A 177 -2.75 14.74 -10.91
N LEU A 178 -2.82 16.06 -11.08
CA LEU A 178 -3.14 16.70 -12.37
C LEU A 178 -1.98 17.62 -12.80
N ASP A 179 -1.72 17.65 -14.10
CA ASP A 179 -0.81 18.56 -14.77
C ASP A 179 -1.58 19.82 -15.20
N ASN A 180 -1.38 20.92 -14.49
CA ASN A 180 -2.08 22.20 -14.74
C ASN A 180 -3.61 22.06 -14.79
N GLY A 181 -4.17 21.20 -13.93
CA GLY A 181 -5.61 20.93 -13.85
C GLY A 181 -6.12 19.86 -14.83
N GLU A 182 -5.26 19.32 -15.69
CA GLU A 182 -5.59 18.24 -16.62
C GLU A 182 -4.94 16.91 -16.21
N PRO A 183 -5.55 15.75 -16.50
CA PRO A 183 -4.92 14.45 -16.27
C PRO A 183 -3.58 14.33 -16.99
N TYR A 184 -2.57 13.79 -16.31
CA TYR A 184 -1.30 13.46 -16.97
C TYR A 184 -1.55 12.51 -18.15
N ARG A 185 -0.92 12.80 -19.30
CA ARG A 185 -1.01 11.95 -20.49
C ARG A 185 -0.21 10.67 -20.28
N GLN A 186 -0.66 9.57 -20.88
CA GLN A 186 0.12 8.35 -20.97
C GLN A 186 1.53 8.65 -21.51
N GLY A 187 2.55 8.02 -20.92
CA GLY A 187 3.97 8.22 -21.28
C GLY A 187 4.60 9.48 -20.69
N SER A 188 3.82 10.38 -20.09
CA SER A 188 4.38 11.54 -19.39
C SER A 188 5.20 11.08 -18.18
N LEU A 189 6.29 11.79 -17.90
CA LEU A 189 7.09 11.55 -16.71
C LEU A 189 6.41 12.14 -15.48
N PHE A 190 6.04 11.30 -14.52
CA PHE A 190 5.41 11.70 -13.27
C PHE A 190 6.40 11.65 -12.11
N LYS A 191 6.65 12.80 -11.48
CA LYS A 191 7.60 12.98 -10.38
C LYS A 191 6.88 13.41 -9.11
N GLN A 192 7.37 12.95 -7.97
CA GLN A 192 6.75 13.18 -6.65
C GLN A 192 7.80 13.65 -5.63
N PRO A 193 8.37 14.86 -5.78
CA PRO A 193 9.45 15.34 -4.91
C PRO A 193 9.03 15.48 -3.43
N ASP A 194 7.76 15.79 -3.15
CA ASP A 194 7.24 15.81 -1.77
C ASP A 194 7.18 14.41 -1.15
N LEU A 195 6.82 13.39 -1.94
CA LEU A 195 6.83 12.00 -1.50
C LEU A 195 8.28 11.50 -1.34
N ALA A 196 9.20 11.88 -2.24
CA ALA A 196 10.62 11.57 -2.11
C ALA A 196 11.18 12.07 -0.78
N ARG A 197 10.95 13.35 -0.42
CA ARG A 197 11.34 13.90 0.89
C ARG A 197 10.71 13.15 2.07
N THR A 198 9.46 12.73 1.92
CA THR A 198 8.77 11.92 2.94
C THR A 198 9.45 10.55 3.10
N LEU A 199 9.82 9.90 2.00
CA LEU A 199 10.54 8.63 2.01
C LEU A 199 11.94 8.75 2.60
N GLU A 200 12.67 9.84 2.32
CA GLU A 200 13.96 10.16 2.96
C GLU A 200 13.81 10.24 4.49
N MET A 201 12.83 11.01 4.98
CA MET A 201 12.57 11.10 6.42
C MET A 201 12.27 9.72 7.04
N ILE A 202 11.53 8.85 6.34
CA ILE A 202 11.25 7.48 6.80
C ILE A 202 12.50 6.60 6.75
N ILE A 203 13.34 6.74 5.71
CA ILE A 203 14.63 6.05 5.60
C ILE A 203 15.52 6.36 6.81
N ASP A 204 15.52 7.61 7.28
CA ASP A 204 16.37 8.05 8.39
C ASP A 204 15.74 7.77 9.76
N GLY A 205 14.48 8.14 9.97
CA GLY A 205 13.82 8.08 11.28
C GLY A 205 12.83 6.91 11.48
N GLY A 206 12.58 6.11 10.44
CA GLY A 206 11.71 4.94 10.52
C GLY A 206 10.26 5.26 10.83
N ILE A 207 9.61 4.38 11.61
CA ILE A 207 8.22 4.54 12.04
C ILE A 207 8.01 5.91 12.71
N ASN A 208 8.90 6.31 13.62
CA ASN A 208 8.77 7.56 14.35
C ASN A 208 8.80 8.80 13.45
N ALA A 209 9.51 8.76 12.31
CA ALA A 209 9.52 9.89 11.37
C ALA A 209 8.13 10.20 10.82
N PHE A 210 7.35 9.17 10.49
CA PHE A 210 6.00 9.32 9.97
C PHE A 210 5.01 9.73 11.07
N TYR A 211 5.12 9.12 12.25
CA TYR A 211 4.08 9.17 13.28
C TYR A 211 4.30 10.20 14.41
N ARG A 212 5.54 10.63 14.66
CA ARG A 212 5.91 11.48 15.82
C ARG A 212 6.82 12.65 15.46
N GLY A 213 6.92 12.99 14.19
CA GLY A 213 7.83 14.02 13.69
C GLY A 213 7.15 15.04 12.79
N LYS A 214 7.96 15.65 11.92
CA LYS A 214 7.52 16.68 10.97
C LYS A 214 6.37 16.21 10.07
N ILE A 215 6.36 14.94 9.66
CA ILE A 215 5.28 14.38 8.84
C ILE A 215 3.95 14.42 9.61
N ALA A 216 3.94 13.95 10.87
CA ALA A 216 2.74 13.96 11.70
C ALA A 216 2.21 15.38 11.95
N ALA A 217 3.10 16.34 12.18
CA ALA A 217 2.72 17.75 12.35
C ALA A 217 2.10 18.35 11.07
N ILE A 218 2.65 18.03 9.90
CA ILE A 218 2.08 18.46 8.61
C ILE A 218 0.70 17.84 8.38
N ILE A 219 0.54 16.55 8.65
CA ILE A 219 -0.74 15.85 8.53
C ILE A 219 -1.79 16.48 9.46
N ASP A 220 -1.46 16.72 10.74
CA ASP A 220 -2.38 17.36 11.69
C ASP A 220 -2.80 18.76 11.23
N SER A 221 -1.83 19.57 10.79
CA SER A 221 -2.09 20.91 10.27
C SER A 221 -3.02 20.90 9.05
N ASP A 222 -2.77 20.02 8.08
CA ASP A 222 -3.59 19.91 6.86
C ASP A 222 -5.01 19.40 7.18
N MET A 223 -5.12 18.41 8.07
CA MET A 223 -6.41 17.89 8.56
C MET A 223 -7.21 18.97 9.29
N ARG A 224 -6.58 19.82 10.12
CA ARG A 224 -7.26 20.93 10.80
C ARG A 224 -7.74 21.99 9.81
N ALA A 225 -6.88 22.41 8.90
CA ALA A 225 -7.21 23.40 7.87
C ALA A 225 -8.42 22.96 7.02
N ASN A 226 -8.55 21.66 6.78
CA ASN A 226 -9.59 21.08 5.93
C ASN A 226 -10.70 20.34 6.68
N LYS A 227 -10.83 20.57 8.00
CA LYS A 227 -11.91 20.03 8.84
C LYS A 227 -12.00 18.48 8.84
N GLY A 228 -10.88 17.81 8.64
CA GLY A 228 -10.73 16.36 8.81
C GLY A 228 -10.75 15.93 10.27
N PHE A 229 -10.87 14.62 10.51
CA PHE A 229 -10.98 14.05 11.86
C PHE A 229 -9.65 13.64 12.50
N LEU A 230 -8.64 13.32 11.69
CA LEU A 230 -7.34 12.84 12.17
C LEU A 230 -6.55 13.96 12.86
N ARG A 231 -5.93 13.64 14.00
CA ARG A 231 -5.06 14.53 14.78
C ARG A 231 -3.70 13.91 15.07
N SER A 232 -2.75 14.73 15.50
CA SER A 232 -1.41 14.27 15.92
C SER A 232 -1.47 13.19 16.98
N ASP A 233 -2.38 13.27 17.94
CA ASP A 233 -2.54 12.27 19.02
C ASP A 233 -2.92 10.89 18.46
N ASP A 234 -3.70 10.86 17.37
CA ASP A 234 -4.04 9.61 16.68
C ASP A 234 -2.80 8.98 16.02
N LEU A 235 -1.88 9.82 15.52
CA LEU A 235 -0.63 9.38 14.91
C LEU A 235 0.42 8.99 15.95
N GLU A 236 0.47 9.66 17.10
CA GLU A 236 1.41 9.37 18.18
C GLU A 236 1.20 7.96 18.77
N LEU A 237 -0.04 7.48 18.73
CA LEU A 237 -0.46 6.11 19.06
C LEU A 237 -0.85 5.33 17.80
N PRO A 238 0.11 5.07 16.89
CA PRO A 238 -0.23 4.50 15.60
C PRO A 238 -0.82 3.09 15.77
N PRO A 239 -1.72 2.66 14.86
CA PRO A 239 -2.16 1.28 14.77
C PRO A 239 -0.98 0.37 14.42
N MET A 240 -0.25 -0.06 15.45
CA MET A 240 0.82 -1.04 15.30
C MET A 240 0.24 -2.38 14.85
N PRO A 241 0.90 -3.07 13.90
CA PRO A 241 0.40 -4.33 13.39
C PRO A 241 0.34 -5.40 14.47
N ILE A 242 -0.67 -6.27 14.39
CA ILE A 242 -0.87 -7.40 15.30
C ILE A 242 -0.53 -8.68 14.55
N GLU A 243 0.30 -9.52 15.15
CA GLU A 243 0.52 -10.89 14.68
C GLU A 243 -0.64 -11.78 15.10
N ARG A 244 -1.29 -12.40 14.11
CA ARG A 244 -2.42 -13.28 14.30
C ARG A 244 -2.11 -14.67 13.77
N LYS A 245 -2.76 -15.67 14.36
CA LYS A 245 -2.80 -17.02 13.80
C LYS A 245 -3.66 -16.99 12.52
N PRO A 246 -3.14 -17.42 11.37
CA PRO A 246 -3.92 -17.44 10.13
C PRO A 246 -5.04 -18.49 10.22
N VAL A 247 -6.08 -18.32 9.39
CA VAL A 247 -7.13 -19.32 9.24
C VAL A 247 -6.69 -20.31 8.16
N LYS A 248 -6.95 -21.60 8.38
CA LYS A 248 -6.56 -22.68 7.48
C LYS A 248 -7.75 -23.59 7.21
N ARG A 249 -7.87 -24.11 6.00
CA ARG A 249 -8.82 -25.16 5.64
C ARG A 249 -8.24 -26.06 4.56
N ASP A 250 -8.52 -27.36 4.66
CA ASP A 250 -8.16 -28.30 3.61
C ASP A 250 -9.21 -28.25 2.49
N PHE A 251 -8.73 -28.16 1.25
CA PHE A 251 -9.52 -28.15 0.05
C PHE A 251 -8.81 -28.97 -1.02
N ARG A 252 -9.40 -30.11 -1.40
CA ARG A 252 -8.89 -31.00 -2.46
C ARG A 252 -7.42 -31.40 -2.31
N GLY A 253 -7.04 -31.80 -1.09
CA GLY A 253 -5.66 -32.22 -0.79
C GLY A 253 -4.65 -31.08 -0.63
N MET A 254 -5.08 -29.82 -0.74
CA MET A 254 -4.27 -28.64 -0.45
C MET A 254 -4.74 -27.96 0.82
N THR A 255 -3.83 -27.39 1.60
CA THR A 255 -4.19 -26.50 2.72
C THR A 255 -4.23 -25.06 2.25
N VAL A 256 -5.42 -24.46 2.22
CA VAL A 256 -5.62 -23.04 1.94
C VAL A 256 -5.39 -22.25 3.23
N VAL A 257 -4.47 -21.28 3.19
CA VAL A 257 -4.15 -20.41 4.33
C VAL A 257 -4.53 -18.97 4.00
N THR A 258 -5.26 -18.30 4.89
CA THR A 258 -5.80 -16.96 4.64
C THR A 258 -5.84 -16.10 5.91
N MET A 259 -6.16 -14.81 5.73
CA MET A 259 -6.23 -13.81 6.79
C MET A 259 -7.40 -14.10 7.76
N PRO A 260 -7.18 -14.01 9.09
CA PRO A 260 -8.26 -13.99 10.07
C PRO A 260 -8.93 -12.61 10.11
N PRO A 261 -10.08 -12.48 10.83
CA PRO A 261 -10.64 -11.17 11.14
C PRO A 261 -9.58 -10.22 11.73
N PRO A 262 -9.58 -8.93 11.34
CA PRO A 262 -10.62 -8.24 10.56
C PRO A 262 -10.55 -8.45 9.04
N GLY A 263 -9.56 -9.19 8.51
CA GLY A 263 -9.50 -9.54 7.10
C GLY A 263 -10.63 -10.48 6.68
N SER A 264 -11.06 -10.36 5.42
CA SER A 264 -12.18 -11.14 4.86
C SER A 264 -11.81 -12.57 4.44
N GLY A 265 -10.68 -13.09 4.91
CA GLY A 265 -10.18 -14.40 4.49
C GLY A 265 -11.14 -15.56 4.79
N ARG A 266 -11.98 -15.43 5.82
CA ARG A 266 -13.01 -16.44 6.14
C ARG A 266 -14.05 -16.63 5.04
N THR A 267 -14.37 -15.59 4.26
CA THR A 267 -15.35 -15.69 3.16
C THR A 267 -14.80 -16.51 1.98
N LEU A 268 -13.48 -16.63 1.87
CA LEU A 268 -12.81 -17.45 0.85
C LEU A 268 -12.86 -18.96 1.18
N LEU A 269 -12.98 -19.33 2.46
CA LEU A 269 -12.94 -20.72 2.95
C LEU A 269 -14.33 -21.33 3.11
#